data_AF-A0A352WU67-F1
#
_entry.id   AF-A0A352WU67-F1
#
_cell.length_a   1.000
_cell.length_b   1.000
_cell.length_c   1.000
_cell.angle_alpha   90.00
_cell.angle_beta   90.00
_cell.angle_gamma   90.00
#
_symmetry.space_group_name_H-M   'P 1'
#
loop_
_entity.id
_entity.type
_entity.pdbx_description
1 polymer ?
#
loop_
_entity_poly.entity_id
_entity_poly.type
_entity_poly.pdbx_seq_one_letter_code
_entity_poly.pdbx_strand_id
1 'polypeptide(L)'
;MAQFYCRKNYRKGNTRMENEYHTMKKTGKSSGKVLLSLFLTFIFVLGAFPGMVFAADKSAAEAVILYEKQDIRDPYFNHYVLSDGTSVAMGGTELLRFEKDGQWVDIDNRLTLQGGRYVNQAAPVQVSFAQDVTDDTLFSFGYENSVVSFSLLNEVGKTARASAPQAARSPAETRMAAEGKKPSEISSSVFEATSSSIRYENVRPGMAIEYSISGTSVSKDIILESADAWQDKIFAMDTDLKPILQEDGSILLCDEAGEPKLTILATLHV
;
A
#
# COMPACT_ATOMS: atom_id res chain seq x y z
N MET A 1 1.29 8.05 10.27
CA MET A 1 2.49 7.31 9.86
C MET A 1 2.14 6.48 8.62
N ALA A 2 2.53 6.92 7.43
CA ALA A 2 2.37 6.13 6.21
C ALA A 2 3.50 5.09 6.09
N GLN A 3 3.19 3.93 5.50
CA GLN A 3 4.05 2.73 5.50
C GLN A 3 4.44 2.32 4.07
N PHE A 4 5.70 1.91 3.87
CA PHE A 4 6.21 1.38 2.59
C PHE A 4 6.61 -0.08 2.68
N TYR A 5 6.23 -0.88 1.67
CA TYR A 5 6.55 -2.31 1.58
C TYR A 5 7.36 -2.63 0.32
N CYS A 6 8.39 -3.49 0.45
CA CYS A 6 9.10 -4.09 -0.68
C CYS A 6 8.96 -5.61 -0.58
N ARG A 7 8.39 -6.26 -1.60
CA ARG A 7 8.21 -7.73 -1.63
C ARG A 7 8.89 -8.31 -2.87
N LYS A 8 9.66 -9.38 -2.67
CA LYS A 8 10.25 -10.17 -3.75
C LYS A 8 9.37 -11.39 -3.99
N ASN A 9 8.81 -11.53 -5.20
CA ASN A 9 8.00 -12.69 -5.58
C ASN A 9 8.82 -13.58 -6.54
N TYR A 10 8.97 -14.87 -6.22
CA TYR A 10 9.70 -15.86 -7.03
C TYR A 10 8.83 -17.07 -7.36
N ARG A 11 9.06 -17.71 -8.51
CA ARG A 11 8.56 -19.05 -8.85
C ARG A 11 9.70 -20.06 -8.62
N LYS A 12 9.44 -21.08 -7.79
CA LYS A 12 10.49 -21.91 -7.16
C LYS A 12 11.03 -23.01 -8.10
N GLY A 13 12.36 -23.09 -8.22
CA GLY A 13 13.15 -24.19 -8.81
C GLY A 13 14.53 -24.26 -8.13
N ASN A 14 15.03 -25.48 -7.88
CA ASN A 14 16.00 -25.84 -6.83
C ASN A 14 17.48 -25.59 -7.22
N THR A 15 18.22 -24.70 -6.53
CA THR A 15 19.51 -24.90 -5.81
C THR A 15 20.30 -23.59 -5.59
N ARG A 16 21.11 -23.60 -4.51
CA ARG A 16 21.76 -22.48 -3.80
C ARG A 16 23.20 -22.22 -4.28
N MET A 17 23.60 -20.95 -4.39
CA MET A 17 25.00 -20.50 -4.32
C MET A 17 25.07 -19.17 -3.54
N GLU A 18 25.95 -19.13 -2.54
CA GLU A 18 26.32 -17.95 -1.74
C GLU A 18 27.37 -17.10 -2.47
N ASN A 19 27.33 -15.77 -2.30
CA ASN A 19 28.47 -14.86 -2.46
C ASN A 19 28.29 -13.65 -1.52
N GLU A 20 29.33 -13.38 -0.71
CA GLU A 20 29.46 -12.26 0.24
C GLU A 20 29.72 -10.92 -0.46
N TYR A 21 29.08 -9.83 0.01
CA TYR A 21 29.61 -8.45 -0.08
C TYR A 21 29.20 -7.60 1.14
N HIS A 22 30.01 -6.57 1.39
CA HIS A 22 30.31 -5.94 2.69
C HIS A 22 29.16 -5.29 3.48
N THR A 23 29.04 -5.70 4.74
CA THR A 23 28.25 -5.08 5.81
C THR A 23 28.97 -3.90 6.47
N MET A 24 28.19 -2.88 6.84
CA MET A 24 28.56 -1.91 7.87
C MET A 24 28.86 -2.67 9.17
N LYS A 25 30.12 -2.64 9.60
CA LYS A 25 30.64 -3.46 10.70
C LYS A 25 29.98 -3.10 12.04
N LYS A 26 29.35 -4.08 12.69
CA LYS A 26 29.23 -4.12 14.15
C LYS A 26 30.25 -5.16 14.65
N THR A 27 31.30 -4.70 15.31
CA THR A 27 32.24 -5.57 16.02
C THR A 27 31.52 -6.28 17.16
N GLY A 28 31.45 -7.62 17.11
CA GLY A 28 30.83 -8.41 18.17
C GLY A 28 30.81 -9.90 17.83
N LYS A 29 31.83 -10.60 18.33
CA LYS A 29 32.07 -12.04 18.23
C LYS A 29 30.92 -12.85 18.85
N SER A 30 30.29 -13.77 18.10
CA SER A 30 29.73 -15.01 18.65
C SER A 30 29.39 -16.01 17.54
N SER A 31 29.92 -17.22 17.70
CA SER A 31 29.73 -18.40 16.86
C SER A 31 28.64 -19.27 17.47
N GLY A 32 27.72 -19.82 16.68
CA GLY A 32 26.79 -20.85 17.14
C GLY A 32 25.55 -20.99 16.27
N LYS A 33 25.39 -22.14 15.62
CA LYS A 33 24.17 -22.55 14.91
C LYS A 33 23.02 -22.71 15.92
N VAL A 34 21.88 -22.07 15.70
CA VAL A 34 20.61 -22.46 16.31
C VAL A 34 19.51 -22.41 15.25
N LEU A 35 18.90 -23.57 15.00
CA LEU A 35 17.65 -23.72 14.27
C LEU A 35 16.52 -23.49 15.28
N LEU A 36 15.63 -22.51 15.07
CA LEU A 36 14.38 -22.43 15.84
C LEU A 36 13.27 -21.76 15.04
N SER A 37 12.25 -22.56 14.74
CA SER A 37 10.92 -22.16 14.33
C SER A 37 10.24 -21.36 15.43
N LEU A 38 9.68 -20.19 15.14
CA LEU A 38 8.69 -19.56 16.02
C LEU A 38 7.73 -18.65 15.24
N PHE A 39 6.50 -19.15 15.08
CA PHE A 39 5.29 -18.34 14.97
C PHE A 39 5.19 -17.47 16.23
N LEU A 40 5.04 -16.15 16.10
CA LEU A 40 4.57 -15.34 17.22
C LEU A 40 3.70 -14.17 16.74
N THR A 41 2.40 -14.40 16.86
CA THR A 41 1.35 -13.39 16.84
C THR A 41 1.26 -12.82 18.26
N PHE A 42 1.51 -11.54 18.45
CA PHE A 42 1.14 -10.81 19.66
C PHE A 42 0.02 -9.83 19.32
N ILE A 43 -1.22 -10.26 19.56
CA ILE A 43 -2.37 -9.35 19.64
C ILE A 43 -2.61 -9.10 21.12
N PHE A 44 -2.21 -7.92 21.60
CA PHE A 44 -2.75 -7.36 22.83
C PHE A 44 -3.97 -6.52 22.45
N VAL A 45 -5.17 -7.09 22.61
CA VAL A 45 -6.40 -6.31 22.74
C VAL A 45 -6.92 -6.55 24.15
N LEU A 46 -6.42 -5.75 25.08
CA LEU A 46 -7.06 -5.57 26.39
C LEU A 46 -8.01 -4.38 26.24
N GLY A 47 -9.25 -4.74 25.91
CA GLY A 47 -10.39 -3.83 25.86
C GLY A 47 -11.63 -4.70 25.86
N ALA A 48 -12.08 -5.09 27.07
CA ALA A 48 -13.34 -5.78 27.26
C ALA A 48 -14.48 -4.87 26.80
N PHE A 49 -14.93 -5.06 25.57
CA PHE A 49 -16.27 -4.65 25.17
C PHE A 49 -17.20 -5.83 25.45
N PRO A 50 -18.28 -5.65 26.22
CA PRO A 50 -19.29 -6.69 26.36
C PRO A 50 -19.78 -7.08 24.97
N GLY A 51 -19.78 -8.38 24.68
CA GLY A 51 -20.29 -8.91 23.43
C GLY A 51 -21.75 -8.51 23.24
N MET A 52 -21.99 -7.50 22.42
CA MET A 52 -23.25 -7.35 21.73
C MET A 52 -23.20 -8.24 20.49
N VAL A 53 -23.60 -9.50 20.69
CA VAL A 53 -24.11 -10.32 19.59
C VAL A 53 -25.43 -9.67 19.19
N PHE A 54 -25.46 -8.93 18.10
CA PHE A 54 -26.74 -8.67 17.45
C PHE A 54 -27.25 -10.01 16.94
N ALA A 55 -28.47 -10.36 17.33
CA ALA A 55 -29.18 -11.47 16.73
C ALA A 55 -29.22 -11.22 15.22
N ALA A 56 -28.43 -11.98 14.46
CA ALA A 56 -28.65 -12.12 13.04
C ALA A 56 -29.96 -12.89 12.90
N ASP A 57 -31.07 -12.14 12.83
CA ASP A 57 -32.33 -12.73 12.41
C ASP A 57 -32.09 -13.34 11.02
N LYS A 58 -32.62 -14.55 10.81
CA LYS A 58 -32.38 -15.37 9.62
C LYS A 58 -32.79 -14.69 8.30
N SER A 59 -33.41 -13.51 8.37
CA SER A 59 -33.82 -12.61 7.28
C SER A 59 -32.66 -11.88 6.59
N ALA A 60 -31.52 -11.65 7.25
CA ALA A 60 -30.43 -10.86 6.67
C ALA A 60 -29.68 -11.56 5.51
N ALA A 61 -29.88 -12.87 5.30
CA ALA A 61 -29.16 -13.65 4.28
C ALA A 61 -29.62 -13.36 2.83
N GLU A 62 -30.77 -12.71 2.65
CA GLU A 62 -31.29 -12.31 1.33
C GLU A 62 -31.36 -10.80 1.12
N ALA A 63 -31.20 -10.01 2.18
CA ALA A 63 -31.29 -8.57 2.07
C ALA A 63 -30.16 -8.01 1.20
N VAL A 64 -30.52 -7.11 0.29
CA VAL A 64 -29.59 -6.45 -0.63
C VAL A 64 -29.37 -5.01 -0.20
N ILE A 65 -28.22 -4.46 -0.58
CA ILE A 65 -27.88 -3.07 -0.34
C ILE A 65 -28.76 -2.17 -1.20
N LEU A 66 -29.43 -1.21 -0.59
CA LEU A 66 -30.19 -0.19 -1.30
C LEU A 66 -29.32 1.04 -1.60
N TYR A 67 -28.60 1.54 -0.60
CA TYR A 67 -27.71 2.71 -0.74
C TYR A 67 -26.76 2.83 0.46
N GLU A 68 -25.72 3.66 0.33
CA GLU A 68 -24.83 4.07 1.42
C GLU A 68 -25.39 5.31 2.17
N LYS A 69 -25.42 5.25 3.51
CA LYS A 69 -25.66 6.39 4.42
C LYS A 69 -24.47 7.33 4.44
N GLN A 70 -24.53 8.35 3.61
CA GLN A 70 -23.48 9.35 3.48
C GLN A 70 -23.46 10.39 4.61
N ASP A 71 -24.51 10.49 5.42
CA ASP A 71 -24.49 11.33 6.62
C ASP A 71 -23.53 10.80 7.70
N ILE A 72 -23.18 9.51 7.63
CA ILE A 72 -22.18 8.89 8.50
C ILE A 72 -20.81 8.96 7.82
N ARG A 73 -19.88 9.71 8.41
CA ARG A 73 -18.51 9.93 7.88
C ARG A 73 -17.47 9.17 8.70
N ASP A 74 -17.67 7.87 8.86
CA ASP A 74 -16.67 7.02 9.53
C ASP A 74 -15.42 6.85 8.62
N PRO A 75 -14.20 7.09 9.11
CA PRO A 75 -12.98 6.99 8.29
C PRO A 75 -12.71 5.60 7.70
N TYR A 76 -13.20 4.53 8.31
CA TYR A 76 -12.86 3.14 7.98
C TYR A 76 -14.05 2.30 7.53
N PHE A 77 -15.29 2.77 7.75
CA PHE A 77 -16.51 2.03 7.43
C PHE A 77 -17.45 2.79 6.51
N ASN A 78 -18.01 2.09 5.52
CA ASN A 78 -19.22 2.51 4.83
C ASN A 78 -20.44 1.88 5.51
N HIS A 79 -21.47 2.69 5.73
CA HIS A 79 -22.72 2.25 6.33
C HIS A 79 -23.78 2.11 5.23
N TYR A 80 -24.33 0.92 5.05
CA TYR A 80 -25.33 0.64 4.03
C TYR A 80 -26.70 0.37 4.65
N VAL A 81 -27.77 0.81 3.98
CA VAL A 81 -29.16 0.42 4.29
C VAL A 81 -29.53 -0.78 3.43
N LEU A 82 -30.14 -1.78 4.05
CA LEU A 82 -30.55 -3.01 3.38
C LEU A 82 -32.04 -2.99 3.04
N SER A 83 -32.44 -3.84 2.10
CA SER A 83 -33.83 -3.95 1.61
C SER A 83 -34.84 -4.38 2.66
N ASP A 84 -34.39 -4.97 3.78
CA ASP A 84 -35.22 -5.35 4.93
C ASP A 84 -35.34 -4.22 5.99
N GLY A 85 -34.79 -3.04 5.70
CA GLY A 85 -34.80 -1.88 6.59
C GLY A 85 -33.69 -1.89 7.64
N THR A 86 -32.88 -2.94 7.72
CA THR A 86 -31.70 -2.98 8.60
C THR A 86 -30.53 -2.21 8.01
N SER A 87 -29.40 -2.14 8.72
CA SER A 87 -28.18 -1.49 8.24
C SER A 87 -26.94 -2.31 8.60
N VAL A 88 -25.91 -2.21 7.78
CA VAL A 88 -24.63 -2.90 7.97
C VAL A 88 -23.48 -1.92 7.77
N ALA A 89 -22.44 -2.06 8.59
CA ALA A 89 -21.17 -1.34 8.41
C ALA A 89 -20.16 -2.28 7.74
N MET A 90 -19.45 -1.80 6.73
CA MET A 90 -18.45 -2.57 6.00
C MET A 90 -17.18 -1.77 5.83
N GLY A 91 -16.06 -2.41 6.11
CA GLY A 91 -14.82 -1.71 6.33
C GLY A 91 -13.95 -2.45 7.35
N GLY A 92 -12.94 -1.76 7.86
CA GLY A 92 -12.16 -2.29 8.97
C GLY A 92 -10.81 -1.61 9.14
N THR A 93 -9.87 -1.94 8.26
CA THR A 93 -8.46 -1.56 8.42
C THR A 93 -7.99 -0.51 7.42
N GLU A 94 -8.56 -0.50 6.22
CA GLU A 94 -8.20 0.46 5.17
C GLU A 94 -8.98 1.76 5.36
N LEU A 95 -8.28 2.89 5.22
CA LEU A 95 -8.89 4.20 5.27
C LEU A 95 -9.73 4.43 4.01
N LEU A 96 -11.01 4.79 4.19
CA LEU A 96 -11.97 5.08 3.12
C LEU A 96 -12.13 6.57 2.86
N ARG A 97 -11.94 7.39 3.89
CA ARG A 97 -12.09 8.84 3.84
C ARG A 97 -11.17 9.53 4.83
N PHE A 98 -10.82 10.76 4.52
CA PHE A 98 -9.93 11.59 5.34
C PHE A 98 -10.50 13.00 5.48
N GLU A 99 -10.06 13.70 6.52
CA GLU A 99 -10.44 15.09 6.72
C GLU A 99 -9.46 16.01 5.98
N LYS A 100 -10.01 16.96 5.24
CA LYS A 100 -9.27 18.02 4.56
C LYS A 100 -10.03 19.33 4.73
N ASP A 101 -9.38 20.34 5.31
CA ASP A 101 -9.95 21.67 5.52
C ASP A 101 -11.31 21.65 6.27
N GLY A 102 -11.44 20.77 7.28
CA GLY A 102 -12.67 20.60 8.06
C GLY A 102 -13.78 19.82 7.36
N GLN A 103 -13.51 19.22 6.19
CA GLN A 103 -14.46 18.46 5.40
C GLN A 103 -14.00 17.03 5.19
N TRP A 104 -14.94 16.09 5.26
CA TRP A 104 -14.68 14.69 4.93
C TRP A 104 -14.65 14.49 3.41
N VAL A 105 -13.55 13.92 2.93
CA VAL A 105 -13.31 13.61 1.53
C VAL A 105 -13.09 12.11 1.40
N ASP A 106 -13.85 11.45 0.52
CA ASP A 106 -13.61 10.04 0.20
C ASP A 106 -12.27 9.91 -0.55
N ILE A 107 -11.51 8.86 -0.22
CA ILE A 107 -10.24 8.58 -0.89
C ILE A 107 -10.53 8.09 -2.32
N ASP A 108 -9.89 8.75 -3.28
CA ASP A 108 -9.91 8.45 -4.70
C ASP A 108 -8.45 8.31 -5.20
N ASN A 109 -7.98 7.07 -5.18
CA ASN A 109 -6.65 6.67 -5.62
C ASN A 109 -6.57 6.40 -7.13
N ARG A 110 -7.61 6.73 -7.91
CA ARG A 110 -7.51 6.65 -9.38
C ARG A 110 -6.36 7.51 -9.89
N LEU A 111 -5.47 6.87 -10.63
CA LEU A 111 -4.32 7.52 -11.24
C LEU A 111 -4.72 8.17 -12.57
N THR A 112 -4.62 9.49 -12.66
CA THR A 112 -4.85 10.24 -13.90
C THR A 112 -3.58 10.94 -14.34
N LEU A 113 -3.40 11.11 -15.65
CA LEU A 113 -2.26 11.83 -16.20
C LEU A 113 -2.48 13.35 -16.03
N GLN A 114 -1.66 13.99 -15.20
CA GLN A 114 -1.63 15.44 -14.98
C GLN A 114 -0.19 15.94 -15.06
N GLY A 115 0.05 16.97 -15.87
CA GLY A 115 1.40 17.54 -16.02
C GLY A 115 2.47 16.54 -16.49
N GLY A 116 2.09 15.51 -17.27
CA GLY A 116 3.01 14.47 -17.73
C GLY A 116 3.32 13.38 -16.69
N ARG A 117 2.58 13.32 -15.58
CA ARG A 117 2.78 12.33 -14.50
C ARG A 117 1.45 11.73 -14.06
N TYR A 118 1.46 10.49 -13.59
CA TYR A 118 0.26 9.85 -13.04
C TYR A 118 0.12 10.20 -11.55
N VAL A 119 -1.00 10.82 -11.19
CA VAL A 119 -1.30 11.28 -9.83
C VAL A 119 -2.66 10.77 -9.36
N ASN A 120 -2.80 10.51 -8.06
CA ASN A 120 -4.09 10.20 -7.47
C ASN A 120 -4.99 11.45 -7.36
N GLN A 121 -6.31 11.26 -7.27
CA GLN A 121 -7.26 12.38 -7.28
C GLN A 121 -7.40 13.02 -5.89
N ALA A 122 -7.58 12.20 -4.86
CA ALA A 122 -7.81 12.66 -3.50
C ALA A 122 -7.39 11.60 -2.49
N ALA A 123 -6.32 11.86 -1.75
CA ALA A 123 -5.89 11.01 -0.64
C ALA A 123 -5.03 11.82 0.33
N PRO A 124 -4.88 11.35 1.59
CA PRO A 124 -3.94 11.95 2.53
C PRO A 124 -2.49 11.82 2.07
N VAL A 125 -2.17 10.76 1.30
CA VAL A 125 -0.86 10.57 0.66
C VAL A 125 -0.99 10.91 -0.81
N GLN A 126 -0.33 11.96 -1.24
CA GLN A 126 -0.30 12.38 -2.65
C GLN A 126 0.83 11.66 -3.36
N VAL A 127 0.55 10.98 -4.48
CA VAL A 127 1.57 10.25 -5.23
C VAL A 127 1.76 10.84 -6.62
N SER A 128 2.98 10.73 -7.14
CA SER A 128 3.30 11.13 -8.51
C SER A 128 4.26 10.14 -9.16
N PHE A 129 3.78 9.44 -10.17
CA PHE A 129 4.54 8.46 -10.93
C PHE A 129 4.93 9.00 -12.31
N ALA A 130 6.18 8.75 -12.71
CA ALA A 130 6.64 9.07 -14.05
C ALA A 130 5.93 8.25 -15.12
N GLN A 131 5.92 8.73 -16.37
CA GLN A 131 5.46 7.92 -17.50
C GLN A 131 6.54 6.95 -18.01
N ASP A 132 7.80 7.24 -17.73
CA ASP A 132 8.96 6.48 -18.19
C ASP A 132 10.00 6.38 -17.07
N VAL A 133 10.72 5.26 -17.04
CA VAL A 133 11.73 5.02 -16.00
C VAL A 133 12.98 5.88 -16.11
N THR A 134 13.18 6.58 -17.22
CA THR A 134 14.31 7.51 -17.40
C THR A 134 14.05 8.88 -16.79
N ASP A 135 12.86 9.12 -16.23
CA ASP A 135 12.56 10.37 -15.51
C ASP A 135 13.48 10.52 -14.29
N ASP A 136 14.00 11.73 -14.08
CA ASP A 136 14.89 12.04 -12.95
C ASP A 136 14.23 11.76 -11.60
N THR A 137 12.89 11.75 -11.54
CA THR A 137 12.11 11.27 -10.41
C THR A 137 11.10 10.22 -10.87
N LEU A 138 11.41 8.95 -10.63
CA LEU A 138 10.54 7.83 -11.01
C LEU A 138 9.20 7.86 -10.25
N PHE A 139 9.26 8.14 -8.96
CA PHE A 139 8.11 8.15 -8.07
C PHE A 139 8.35 9.12 -6.92
N SER A 140 7.33 9.90 -6.56
CA SER A 140 7.32 10.66 -5.33
C SER A 140 6.04 10.43 -4.55
N PHE A 141 6.14 10.64 -3.25
CA PHE A 141 5.00 10.67 -2.36
C PHE A 141 5.09 11.89 -1.44
N GLY A 142 3.96 12.55 -1.24
CA GLY A 142 3.78 13.68 -0.34
C GLY A 142 2.82 13.31 0.78
N TYR A 143 3.19 13.66 2.01
CA TYR A 143 2.32 13.53 3.18
C TYR A 143 2.55 14.74 4.09
N GLU A 144 1.46 15.40 4.48
CA GLU A 144 1.51 16.70 5.15
C GLU A 144 2.37 17.70 4.33
N ASN A 145 3.46 18.21 4.92
CA ASN A 145 4.36 19.17 4.29
C ASN A 145 5.65 18.53 3.76
N SER A 146 5.79 17.21 3.86
CA SER A 146 6.99 16.49 3.48
C SER A 146 6.80 15.75 2.17
N VAL A 147 7.87 15.76 1.37
CA VAL A 147 7.93 15.04 0.10
C VAL A 147 9.14 14.13 0.12
N VAL A 148 8.94 12.91 -0.36
CA VAL A 148 10.00 11.95 -0.56
C VAL A 148 9.93 11.49 -2.00
N SER A 149 11.05 11.63 -2.71
CA SER A 149 11.18 11.32 -4.11
C SER A 149 12.20 10.21 -4.30
N PHE A 150 11.95 9.33 -5.27
CA PHE A 150 12.84 8.24 -5.62
C PHE A 150 13.21 8.30 -7.09
N SER A 151 14.49 8.12 -7.35
CA SER A 151 15.07 8.04 -8.68
C SER A 151 15.73 6.68 -8.86
N LEU A 152 15.71 6.14 -10.07
CA LEU A 152 16.41 4.90 -10.39
C LEU A 152 17.76 5.25 -11.00
N LEU A 153 18.86 4.99 -10.28
CA LEU A 153 20.20 5.44 -10.67
C LEU A 153 20.93 4.54 -11.66
N ASN A 154 20.48 3.29 -11.80
CA ASN A 154 21.16 2.33 -12.65
C ASN A 154 20.76 2.51 -14.12
N GLU A 155 21.58 2.02 -15.05
CA GLU A 155 21.17 1.94 -16.45
C GLU A 155 19.88 1.11 -16.57
N VAL A 156 18.85 1.74 -17.11
CA VAL A 156 17.53 1.19 -17.37
C VAL A 156 17.32 1.01 -18.86
N GLY A 157 16.38 0.15 -19.24
CA GLY A 157 15.88 0.15 -20.60
C GLY A 157 15.31 1.53 -20.94
N LYS A 158 15.94 2.27 -21.86
CA LYS A 158 15.52 3.63 -22.29
C LYS A 158 14.13 3.71 -22.94
N THR A 159 13.40 2.61 -22.93
CA THR A 159 12.06 2.45 -23.54
C THR A 159 11.04 1.89 -22.55
N ALA A 160 11.44 1.67 -21.29
CA ALA A 160 10.57 1.13 -20.26
C ALA A 160 9.59 2.20 -19.78
N ARG A 161 8.35 2.08 -20.25
CA ARG A 161 7.26 2.97 -19.93
C ARG A 161 6.33 2.35 -18.90
N ALA A 162 5.66 3.21 -18.17
CA ALA A 162 4.49 2.82 -17.41
C ALA A 162 3.43 2.26 -18.37
N SER A 163 2.99 1.04 -18.11
CA SER A 163 1.70 0.54 -18.58
C SER A 163 0.59 1.45 -18.06
N ALA A 164 -0.55 1.46 -18.77
CA ALA A 164 -1.74 2.15 -18.30
C ALA A 164 -2.04 1.73 -16.84
N PRO A 165 -2.29 2.68 -15.93
CA PRO A 165 -2.64 2.35 -14.56
C PRO A 165 -3.82 1.39 -14.51
N GLN A 166 -3.83 0.51 -13.51
CA GLN A 166 -5.00 -0.33 -13.27
C GLN A 166 -6.18 0.58 -12.93
N ALA A 167 -7.27 0.43 -13.68
CA ALA A 167 -8.47 1.24 -13.46
C ALA A 167 -9.09 0.91 -12.11
N ALA A 168 -8.97 1.84 -11.17
CA ALA A 168 -9.76 1.88 -9.94
C ALA A 168 -11.12 2.53 -10.22
N ARG A 169 -12.15 2.14 -9.46
CA ARG A 169 -13.45 2.84 -9.47
C ARG A 169 -13.34 4.13 -8.67
N SER A 170 -14.08 5.17 -9.05
CA SER A 170 -14.29 6.32 -8.17
C SER A 170 -15.03 5.92 -6.89
N PRO A 171 -15.01 6.77 -5.85
CA PRO A 171 -15.90 6.59 -4.71
C PRO A 171 -17.38 6.47 -5.10
N ALA A 172 -17.83 7.26 -6.08
CA ALA A 172 -19.20 7.21 -6.58
C ALA A 172 -19.52 5.87 -7.28
N GLU A 173 -18.65 5.41 -8.18
CA GLU A 173 -18.81 4.14 -8.88
C GLU A 173 -18.72 2.95 -7.92
N THR A 174 -17.86 3.03 -6.90
CA THR A 174 -17.75 2.01 -5.84
C THR A 174 -19.08 1.82 -5.11
N ARG A 175 -19.73 2.93 -4.74
CA ARG A 175 -21.05 2.90 -4.09
C ARG A 175 -22.13 2.33 -5.00
N MET A 176 -22.21 2.81 -6.23
CA MET A 176 -23.18 2.28 -7.20
C MET A 176 -22.97 0.79 -7.48
N ALA A 177 -21.72 0.32 -7.45
CA ALA A 177 -21.40 -1.10 -7.63
C ALA A 177 -21.80 -1.97 -6.43
N ALA A 178 -22.09 -1.39 -5.26
CA ALA A 178 -22.58 -2.10 -4.08
C ALA A 178 -24.11 -2.25 -4.08
N GLU A 179 -24.84 -1.31 -4.67
CA GLU A 179 -26.30 -1.34 -4.74
C GLU A 179 -26.81 -2.60 -5.45
N GLY A 180 -27.85 -3.22 -4.89
CA GLY A 180 -28.45 -4.46 -5.37
C GLY A 180 -27.68 -5.74 -5.04
N LYS A 181 -26.49 -5.64 -4.42
CA LYS A 181 -25.71 -6.82 -3.99
C LYS A 181 -26.00 -7.19 -2.54
N LYS A 182 -25.74 -8.45 -2.19
CA LYS A 182 -25.75 -8.89 -0.80
C LYS A 182 -24.51 -8.39 -0.07
N PRO A 183 -24.61 -8.10 1.24
CA PRO A 183 -23.46 -7.77 2.07
C PRO A 183 -22.25 -8.71 1.94
N SER A 184 -22.50 -10.01 1.83
CA SER A 184 -21.47 -11.03 1.69
C SER A 184 -20.71 -10.99 0.34
N GLU A 185 -21.22 -10.27 -0.65
CA GLU A 185 -20.69 -10.26 -2.02
C GLU A 185 -19.76 -9.07 -2.30
N ILE A 186 -19.65 -8.12 -1.37
CA ILE A 186 -18.97 -6.83 -1.63
C ILE A 186 -17.71 -6.60 -0.79
N SER A 187 -17.16 -7.64 -0.15
CA SER A 187 -16.08 -7.50 0.83
C SER A 187 -14.84 -6.75 0.33
N SER A 188 -14.49 -6.85 -0.96
CA SER A 188 -13.34 -6.14 -1.55
C SER A 188 -13.72 -4.90 -2.34
N SER A 189 -14.93 -4.83 -2.92
CA SER A 189 -15.30 -3.72 -3.79
C SER A 189 -15.40 -2.38 -3.05
N VAL A 190 -15.65 -2.40 -1.73
CA VAL A 190 -15.69 -1.20 -0.89
C VAL A 190 -14.36 -0.44 -0.87
N PHE A 191 -13.25 -1.11 -1.17
CA PHE A 191 -11.89 -0.54 -1.17
C PHE A 191 -11.34 -0.26 -2.57
N GLU A 192 -12.14 -0.41 -3.63
CA GLU A 192 -11.64 -0.20 -4.99
C GLU A 192 -11.20 1.24 -5.24
N ALA A 193 -11.91 2.23 -4.69
CA ALA A 193 -11.49 3.64 -4.79
C ALA A 193 -10.23 3.96 -3.97
N THR A 194 -9.92 3.15 -2.95
CA THR A 194 -8.80 3.39 -2.05
C THR A 194 -7.52 2.71 -2.53
N SER A 195 -7.55 2.05 -3.68
CA SER A 195 -6.39 1.36 -4.22
C SER A 195 -6.17 1.66 -5.70
N SER A 196 -4.93 1.55 -6.15
CA SER A 196 -4.57 1.60 -7.57
C SER A 196 -3.19 1.00 -7.74
N SER A 197 -2.82 0.66 -8.97
CA SER A 197 -1.47 0.22 -9.28
C SER A 197 -0.98 0.81 -10.59
N ILE A 198 0.34 0.92 -10.71
CA ILE A 198 1.03 1.30 -11.94
C ILE A 198 2.26 0.43 -12.11
N ARG A 199 2.48 -0.07 -13.32
CA ARG A 199 3.56 -0.99 -13.63
C ARG A 199 4.46 -0.43 -14.72
N TYR A 200 5.76 -0.47 -14.48
CA TYR A 200 6.80 -0.22 -15.47
C TYR A 200 7.28 -1.57 -16.00
N GLU A 201 6.96 -1.87 -17.24
CA GLU A 201 7.38 -3.09 -17.92
C GLU A 201 8.79 -2.92 -18.49
N ASN A 202 9.52 -4.04 -18.61
CA ASN A 202 10.83 -4.08 -19.27
C ASN A 202 11.86 -3.09 -18.71
N VAL A 203 11.79 -2.76 -17.40
CA VAL A 203 12.78 -1.90 -16.72
C VAL A 203 14.20 -2.41 -16.98
N ARG A 204 14.32 -3.75 -17.06
CA ARG A 204 15.40 -4.49 -17.73
C ARG A 204 14.81 -5.75 -18.39
N PRO A 205 15.58 -6.47 -19.24
CA PRO A 205 15.11 -7.74 -19.79
C PRO A 205 14.59 -8.69 -18.70
N GLY A 206 13.34 -9.11 -18.83
CA GLY A 206 12.68 -10.03 -17.89
C GLY A 206 12.31 -9.42 -16.53
N MET A 207 12.28 -8.08 -16.40
CA MET A 207 12.03 -7.41 -15.12
C MET A 207 11.06 -6.23 -15.24
N ALA A 208 10.06 -6.23 -14.35
CA ALA A 208 9.11 -5.14 -14.16
C ALA A 208 9.18 -4.57 -12.73
N ILE A 209 8.70 -3.34 -12.55
CA ILE A 209 8.44 -2.73 -11.24
C ILE A 209 6.96 -2.39 -11.21
N GLU A 210 6.25 -2.82 -10.17
CA GLU A 210 4.88 -2.42 -9.90
C GLU A 210 4.82 -1.62 -8.60
N TYR A 211 4.12 -0.51 -8.62
CA TYR A 211 3.75 0.23 -7.44
C TYR A 211 2.26 0.03 -7.20
N SER A 212 1.89 -0.33 -5.97
CA SER A 212 0.49 -0.37 -5.54
C SER A 212 0.28 0.64 -4.43
N ILE A 213 -0.81 1.39 -4.53
CA ILE A 213 -1.26 2.32 -3.49
C ILE A 213 -2.48 1.72 -2.80
N SER A 214 -2.54 1.82 -1.47
CA SER A 214 -3.69 1.41 -0.66
C SER A 214 -3.83 2.32 0.54
N GLY A 215 -4.96 3.04 0.63
CA GLY A 215 -5.27 3.95 1.74
C GLY A 215 -4.15 4.98 1.96
N THR A 216 -3.28 4.71 2.93
CA THR A 216 -2.14 5.54 3.34
C THR A 216 -0.76 4.93 3.05
N SER A 217 -0.71 3.87 2.25
CA SER A 217 0.52 3.10 2.00
C SER A 217 0.85 3.01 0.51
N VAL A 218 2.14 2.84 0.24
CA VAL A 218 2.63 2.51 -1.11
C VAL A 218 3.54 1.30 -1.00
N SER A 219 3.21 0.24 -1.72
CA SER A 219 4.10 -0.91 -1.89
C SER A 219 4.78 -0.87 -3.24
N LYS A 220 5.97 -1.48 -3.29
CA LYS A 220 6.73 -1.73 -4.51
C LYS A 220 7.00 -3.22 -4.63
N ASP A 221 6.62 -3.78 -5.77
CA ASP A 221 6.92 -5.14 -6.17
C ASP A 221 7.94 -5.12 -7.33
N ILE A 222 8.97 -5.96 -7.23
CA ILE A 222 9.87 -6.25 -8.35
C ILE A 222 9.45 -7.61 -8.90
N ILE A 223 9.01 -7.62 -10.15
CA ILE A 223 8.49 -8.81 -10.83
C ILE A 223 9.57 -9.29 -11.80
N LEU A 224 9.89 -10.58 -11.75
CA LEU A 224 10.90 -11.21 -12.60
C LEU A 224 10.25 -12.34 -13.41
N GLU A 225 10.60 -12.44 -14.70
CA GLU A 225 10.21 -13.59 -15.53
C GLU A 225 10.92 -14.88 -15.10
N SER A 226 12.17 -14.75 -14.63
CA SER A 226 13.00 -15.84 -14.12
C SER A 226 13.98 -15.33 -13.05
N ALA A 227 14.57 -16.22 -12.27
CA ALA A 227 15.55 -15.84 -11.25
C ALA A 227 16.78 -15.13 -11.85
N ASP A 228 17.20 -15.53 -13.04
CA ASP A 228 18.36 -14.99 -13.75
C ASP A 228 18.12 -13.56 -14.29
N ALA A 229 16.86 -13.12 -14.32
CA ALA A 229 16.52 -11.74 -14.66
C ALA A 229 16.82 -10.74 -13.52
N TRP A 230 17.14 -11.23 -12.31
CA TRP A 230 17.51 -10.35 -11.20
C TRP A 230 18.79 -9.58 -11.53
N GLN A 231 18.70 -8.28 -11.35
CA GLN A 231 19.84 -7.39 -11.40
C GLN A 231 19.68 -6.34 -10.31
N ASP A 232 20.79 -5.96 -9.69
CA ASP A 232 20.75 -4.99 -8.60
C ASP A 232 20.17 -3.66 -9.10
N LYS A 233 19.35 -3.04 -8.24
CA LYS A 233 18.77 -1.72 -8.46
C LYS A 233 19.26 -0.78 -7.37
N ILE A 234 19.78 0.36 -7.79
CA ILE A 234 20.12 1.45 -6.88
C ILE A 234 19.03 2.51 -7.04
N PHE A 235 18.36 2.79 -5.93
CA PHE A 235 17.41 3.91 -5.85
C PHE A 235 18.07 5.03 -5.06
N ALA A 236 18.03 6.25 -5.59
CA ALA A 236 18.24 7.44 -4.79
C ALA A 236 16.92 7.78 -4.09
N MET A 237 17.02 8.28 -2.86
CA MET A 237 15.90 8.88 -2.13
C MET A 237 16.28 10.32 -1.81
N ASP A 238 15.43 11.26 -2.20
CA ASP A 238 15.54 12.68 -1.87
C ASP A 238 14.38 13.10 -0.97
N THR A 239 14.68 13.76 0.13
CA THR A 239 13.71 14.20 1.15
C THR A 239 14.33 15.22 2.10
N ASP A 240 13.48 16.08 2.65
CA ASP A 240 13.77 16.98 3.77
C ASP A 240 13.81 16.26 5.13
N LEU A 241 13.29 15.03 5.20
CA LEU A 241 13.22 14.26 6.43
C LEU A 241 14.53 13.54 6.74
N LYS A 242 14.80 13.36 8.04
CA LYS A 242 15.98 12.66 8.53
C LYS A 242 15.71 11.14 8.61
N PRO A 243 16.44 10.30 7.85
CA PRO A 243 16.31 8.85 7.94
C PRO A 243 17.02 8.29 9.18
N ILE A 244 16.34 7.40 9.92
CA ILE A 244 16.85 6.71 11.10
C ILE A 244 16.61 5.20 10.97
N LEU A 245 17.68 4.44 10.76
CA LEU A 245 17.65 2.98 10.71
C LEU A 245 17.33 2.40 12.10
N GLN A 246 16.31 1.56 12.16
CA GLN A 246 15.85 0.86 13.35
C GLN A 246 16.53 -0.51 13.48
N GLU A 247 16.42 -1.13 14.67
CA GLU A 247 16.99 -2.45 14.95
C GLU A 247 16.35 -3.57 14.09
N ASP A 248 15.08 -3.41 13.74
CA ASP A 248 14.33 -4.35 12.89
C ASP A 248 14.63 -4.17 11.38
N GLY A 249 15.48 -3.21 11.03
CA GLY A 249 15.85 -2.89 9.65
C GLY A 249 14.88 -1.93 8.94
N SER A 250 13.83 -1.44 9.61
CA SER A 250 12.98 -0.36 9.09
C SER A 250 13.71 0.98 9.17
N ILE A 251 13.25 1.96 8.40
CA ILE A 251 13.78 3.33 8.41
C ILE A 251 12.64 4.27 8.77
N LEU A 252 12.78 4.98 9.88
CA LEU A 252 11.92 6.11 10.19
C LEU A 252 12.40 7.34 9.42
N LEU A 253 11.47 8.11 8.85
CA LEU A 253 11.74 9.43 8.29
C LEU A 253 11.15 10.46 9.25
N CYS A 254 12.02 11.15 9.97
CA CYS A 254 11.65 12.09 11.03
C CYS A 254 11.78 13.54 10.57
N ASP A 255 10.92 14.40 11.11
CA ASP A 255 11.05 15.85 10.93
C ASP A 255 12.22 16.43 11.77
N GLU A 256 12.39 17.76 11.72
CA GLU A 256 13.43 18.47 12.48
C GLU A 256 13.29 18.31 14.00
N ALA A 257 12.07 18.11 14.51
CA ALA A 257 11.81 17.87 15.93
C ALA A 257 12.12 16.43 16.36
N GLY A 258 12.39 15.54 15.40
CA GLY A 258 12.63 14.12 15.62
C GLY A 258 11.36 13.27 15.61
N GLU A 259 10.21 13.86 15.27
CA GLU A 259 8.93 13.13 15.22
C GLU A 259 8.83 12.31 13.93
N PRO A 260 8.49 11.01 14.02
CA PRO A 260 8.41 10.15 12.85
C PRO A 260 7.17 10.48 12.01
N LYS A 261 7.40 10.88 10.76
CA LYS A 261 6.33 11.17 9.80
C LYS A 261 5.96 9.94 8.97
N LEU A 262 6.97 9.20 8.55
CA LEU A 262 6.86 8.11 7.60
C LEU A 262 7.76 6.95 7.99
N THR A 263 7.40 5.75 7.56
CA THR A 263 8.19 4.54 7.81
C THR A 263 8.39 3.75 6.54
N ILE A 264 9.65 3.50 6.19
CA ILE A 264 10.02 2.49 5.21
C ILE A 264 10.21 1.19 5.96
N LEU A 265 9.36 0.20 5.70
CA LEU A 265 9.42 -1.05 6.44
C LEU A 265 10.59 -1.91 5.95
N ALA A 266 11.16 -2.66 6.89
CA ALA A 266 12.14 -3.67 6.57
C ALA A 266 11.52 -4.72 5.62
N THR A 267 12.31 -5.20 4.66
CA THR A 267 11.92 -6.38 3.90
C THR A 267 11.99 -7.59 4.83
N LEU A 268 10.85 -8.19 5.13
CA LEU A 268 10.78 -9.48 5.82
C LEU A 268 11.57 -10.50 4.98
N HIS A 269 12.72 -10.93 5.50
CA HIS A 269 13.42 -12.09 4.97
C HIS A 269 12.61 -13.31 5.41
N VAL A 270 11.81 -13.85 4.49
CA VAL A 270 11.13 -15.14 4.65
C VAL A 270 12.06 -16.25 4.15
#